data_AF-A0A3L7SFQ3-F1
#
_entry.id   AF-A0A3L7SFQ3-F1
#
_cell.length_a   1.000
_cell.length_b   1.000
_cell.length_c   1.000
_cell.angle_alpha   90.00
_cell.angle_beta   90.00
_cell.angle_gamma   90.00
#
_symmetry.space_group_name_H-M   'P 1'
#
loop_
_entity.id
_entity.type
_entity.pdbx_description
1 polymer ?
#
loop_
_entity_poly.entity_id
_entity_poly.type
_entity_poly.pdbx_seq_one_letter_code
_entity_poly.pdbx_strand_id
1 'polypeptide(L)'
;MDVQRPCSPRSCRPAAFSLVELLVVVAIIATLVGLMLPAVQFIRERARLTQCANNLRQIGLVTQIYAGTTGGFFPTASKTGNFSYRMAPGLRTPNDPDALPETYGLEALYVQRGFLRQGSGIWVCPSHTDEQQAYQNTYAFSIATVLAKRNPPDQSTTLFTWDNSNFTPGRSGFPGPFVGYAIPVPKRKNPHAGFRLGSAGYNVLYLDGHVEFFTN
;
A
#
# COMPACT_ATOMS: atom_id res chain seq x y z
N MET A 1 81.41 11.50 -4.88
CA MET A 1 80.71 12.48 -4.02
C MET A 1 79.68 13.17 -4.89
N ASP A 2 78.43 12.84 -4.63
CA ASP A 2 77.24 13.50 -5.19
C ASP A 2 77.24 15.01 -4.94
N VAL A 3 76.49 15.77 -5.76
CA VAL A 3 75.32 16.54 -5.31
C VAL A 3 74.80 17.47 -6.43
N GLN A 4 73.65 17.05 -6.98
CA GLN A 4 72.46 17.81 -7.40
C GLN A 4 72.55 18.94 -8.45
N ARG A 5 71.91 18.67 -9.61
CA ARG A 5 71.46 19.66 -10.60
C ARG A 5 70.15 20.30 -10.12
N PRO A 6 69.97 21.62 -10.17
CA PRO A 6 68.71 22.26 -9.78
C PRO A 6 67.63 22.02 -10.84
N CYS A 7 66.55 21.32 -10.47
CA CYS A 7 65.32 21.29 -11.25
C CYS A 7 64.70 22.70 -11.24
N SER A 8 64.54 23.30 -12.42
CA SER A 8 63.82 24.55 -12.61
C SER A 8 62.34 24.35 -12.26
N PRO A 9 61.74 25.16 -11.37
CA PRO A 9 60.30 25.17 -11.15
C PRO A 9 59.66 25.97 -12.29
N ARG A 10 59.73 25.46 -13.53
CA ARG A 10 58.80 25.93 -14.56
C ARG A 10 57.45 25.38 -14.13
N SER A 11 56.63 26.29 -13.60
CA SER A 11 55.26 26.02 -13.21
C SER A 11 54.59 25.12 -14.26
N CYS A 12 54.34 23.87 -13.89
CA CYS A 12 53.25 23.11 -14.48
C CYS A 12 51.99 23.86 -14.07
N ARG A 13 51.66 24.92 -14.81
CA ARG A 13 50.38 25.61 -14.67
C ARG A 13 49.32 24.52 -14.89
N PRO A 14 48.40 24.30 -13.94
CA PRO A 14 47.29 23.39 -14.19
C PRO A 14 46.61 23.86 -15.48
N ALA A 15 46.40 22.94 -16.42
CA ALA A 15 45.69 23.24 -17.65
C ALA A 15 44.32 23.82 -17.26
N ALA A 16 44.12 25.10 -17.55
CA ALA A 16 42.83 25.75 -17.34
C ALA A 16 41.88 25.18 -18.38
N PHE A 17 40.75 24.64 -17.91
CA PHE A 17 39.70 24.09 -18.77
C PHE A 17 39.26 25.13 -19.80
N SER A 18 39.21 24.76 -21.07
CA SER A 18 38.68 25.66 -22.10
C SER A 18 37.16 25.78 -21.97
N LEU A 19 36.62 26.95 -22.31
CA LEU A 19 35.17 27.20 -22.31
C LEU A 19 34.44 26.18 -23.21
N VAL A 20 35.08 25.78 -24.32
CA VAL A 20 34.56 24.79 -25.27
C VAL A 20 34.48 23.39 -24.63
N GLU A 21 35.50 22.95 -23.92
CA GLU A 21 35.46 21.65 -23.22
C GLU A 21 34.34 21.60 -22.18
N LEU A 22 34.14 22.68 -21.43
CA LEU A 22 33.03 22.76 -20.48
C LEU A 22 31.67 22.74 -21.20
N LEU A 23 31.55 23.48 -22.31
CA LEU A 23 30.30 23.59 -23.08
C LEU A 23 29.89 22.25 -23.71
N VAL A 24 30.84 21.48 -24.24
CA VAL A 24 30.57 20.15 -24.79
C VAL A 24 30.11 19.19 -23.69
N VAL A 25 30.72 19.24 -22.51
CA VAL A 25 30.36 18.37 -21.39
C VAL A 25 28.92 18.65 -20.92
N VAL A 26 28.55 19.92 -20.73
CA VAL A 26 27.18 20.25 -20.35
C VAL A 26 26.18 19.91 -21.45
N ALA A 27 26.56 20.03 -22.73
CA ALA A 27 25.72 19.63 -23.86
C ALA A 27 25.43 18.12 -23.86
N ILE A 28 26.45 17.28 -23.59
CA ILE A 28 26.29 15.82 -23.48
C ILE A 28 25.42 15.46 -22.27
N ILE A 29 25.65 16.06 -21.10
CA ILE A 29 24.83 15.81 -19.90
C ILE A 29 23.37 16.21 -20.16
N ALA A 30 23.13 17.36 -20.80
CA ALA A 30 21.78 17.82 -21.13
C ALA A 30 21.05 16.86 -22.08
N THR A 31 21.74 16.29 -23.08
CA THR A 31 21.13 15.29 -23.98
C THR A 31 20.81 14.00 -23.24
N LEU A 32 21.73 13.51 -22.40
CA LEU A 32 21.49 12.29 -21.61
C LEU A 32 20.30 12.45 -20.66
N VAL A 33 20.23 13.56 -19.92
CA VAL A 33 19.11 13.84 -19.01
C VAL A 33 17.80 14.05 -19.78
N GLY A 34 17.84 14.72 -20.93
CA GLY A 34 16.67 14.94 -21.79
C GLY A 34 16.03 13.63 -22.26
N LEU A 35 16.85 12.61 -22.56
CA LEU A 35 16.37 11.28 -22.94
C LEU A 35 15.87 10.46 -21.72
N MET A 36 16.39 10.71 -20.53
CA MET A 36 16.00 9.97 -19.31
C MET A 36 14.72 10.46 -18.65
N LEU A 37 14.34 11.73 -18.82
CA LEU A 37 13.17 12.32 -18.18
C LEU A 37 11.84 11.54 -18.42
N PRO A 38 11.46 11.15 -19.65
CA PRO A 38 10.23 10.38 -19.87
C PRO A 38 10.30 8.97 -19.24
N ALA A 39 11.48 8.34 -19.24
CA ALA A 39 11.67 7.01 -18.65
C ALA A 39 11.46 7.01 -17.13
N VAL A 40 11.87 8.08 -16.43
CA VAL A 40 11.73 8.20 -14.97
C VAL A 40 10.25 8.22 -14.55
N GLN A 41 9.36 8.85 -15.31
CA GLN A 41 7.93 8.91 -14.96
C GLN A 41 7.28 7.53 -15.04
N PHE A 42 7.62 6.76 -16.07
CA PHE A 42 7.14 5.40 -16.23
C PHE A 42 7.64 4.46 -15.12
N ILE A 43 8.90 4.61 -14.71
CA ILE A 43 9.49 3.85 -13.59
C ILE A 43 8.75 4.19 -12.29
N ARG A 44 8.47 5.47 -12.03
CA ARG A 44 7.75 5.90 -10.82
C ARG A 44 6.36 5.27 -10.75
N GLU A 45 5.64 5.23 -11.86
CA GLU A 45 4.30 4.63 -11.87
C GLU A 45 4.34 3.12 -11.62
N ARG A 46 5.27 2.41 -12.26
CA ARG A 46 5.50 0.98 -11.98
C ARG A 46 5.94 0.71 -10.54
N ALA A 47 6.77 1.59 -9.97
CA ALA A 47 7.18 1.48 -8.58
C ALA A 47 6.00 1.65 -7.62
N ARG A 48 5.06 2.57 -7.92
CA ARG A 48 3.82 2.72 -7.14
C ARG A 48 2.96 1.46 -7.18
N LEU A 49 2.76 0.87 -8.37
CA LEU A 49 2.02 -0.40 -8.51
C LEU A 49 2.70 -1.55 -7.75
N THR A 50 4.03 -1.64 -7.84
CA THR A 50 4.81 -2.65 -7.11
C THR A 50 4.68 -2.45 -5.59
N GLN A 51 4.67 -1.21 -5.12
CA GLN A 51 4.45 -0.89 -3.71
C GLN A 51 3.05 -1.33 -3.26
N CYS A 52 2.01 -1.13 -4.08
CA CYS A 52 0.66 -1.59 -3.76
C CYS A 52 0.59 -3.11 -3.63
N ALA A 53 1.24 -3.85 -4.51
CA ALA A 53 1.35 -5.31 -4.41
C ALA A 53 2.10 -5.76 -3.14
N ASN A 54 3.18 -5.07 -2.78
CA ASN A 54 3.94 -5.37 -1.55
C ASN A 54 3.16 -5.05 -0.27
N ASN A 55 2.39 -3.97 -0.27
CA ASN A 55 1.48 -3.63 0.82
C ASN A 55 0.42 -4.74 1.00
N LEU A 56 -0.16 -5.24 -0.10
CA LEU A 56 -1.06 -6.38 -0.06
C LEU A 56 -0.37 -7.62 0.55
N ARG A 57 0.82 -7.98 0.09
CA ARG A 57 1.56 -9.12 0.68
C ARG A 57 1.77 -8.96 2.20
N GLN A 58 2.06 -7.76 2.68
CA GLN A 58 2.19 -7.50 4.12
C GLN A 58 0.85 -7.66 4.86
N ILE A 59 -0.24 -7.18 4.29
CA ILE A 59 -1.60 -7.39 4.82
C ILE A 59 -1.91 -8.89 4.89
N GLY A 60 -1.60 -9.66 3.85
CA GLY A 60 -1.78 -11.12 3.80
C GLY A 60 -0.98 -11.85 4.86
N LEU A 61 0.30 -11.49 5.02
CA LEU A 61 1.17 -12.07 6.05
C LEU A 61 0.60 -11.86 7.46
N VAL A 62 0.19 -10.62 7.77
CA VAL A 62 -0.39 -10.31 9.08
C VAL A 62 -1.72 -11.05 9.31
N THR A 63 -2.51 -11.18 8.25
CA THR A 63 -3.78 -11.92 8.29
C THR A 63 -3.56 -13.41 8.57
N GLN A 64 -2.52 -14.01 8.00
CA GLN A 64 -2.11 -15.38 8.28
C GLN A 64 -1.55 -15.56 9.70
N ILE A 65 -0.73 -14.62 10.17
CA ILE A 65 -0.24 -14.62 11.56
C ILE A 65 -1.43 -14.54 12.53
N TYR A 66 -2.40 -13.66 12.27
CA TYR A 66 -3.63 -13.56 13.06
C TYR A 66 -4.34 -14.91 13.10
N ALA A 67 -4.59 -15.54 11.95
CA ALA A 67 -5.26 -16.85 11.87
C ALA A 67 -4.49 -17.94 12.65
N GLY A 68 -3.15 -17.93 12.60
CA GLY A 68 -2.30 -18.84 13.38
C GLY A 68 -2.49 -18.67 14.90
N THR A 69 -2.66 -17.44 15.38
CA THR A 69 -2.85 -17.15 16.82
C THR A 69 -4.27 -17.38 17.33
N THR A 70 -5.27 -17.36 16.43
CA THR A 70 -6.69 -17.50 16.78
C THR A 70 -7.24 -18.90 16.52
N GLY A 71 -6.38 -19.90 16.28
CA GLY A 71 -6.83 -21.28 16.05
C GLY A 71 -7.48 -21.51 14.69
N GLY A 72 -6.96 -20.83 13.66
CA GLY A 72 -7.35 -20.92 12.25
C GLY A 72 -8.47 -19.95 11.84
N PHE A 73 -8.90 -19.04 12.71
CA PHE A 73 -9.99 -18.13 12.40
C PHE A 73 -9.48 -16.80 11.84
N PHE A 74 -9.99 -16.40 10.69
CA PHE A 74 -9.72 -15.07 10.14
C PHE A 74 -10.55 -13.98 10.84
N PRO A 75 -10.23 -12.69 10.66
CA PRO A 75 -10.98 -11.59 11.25
C PRO A 75 -12.43 -11.56 10.77
N THR A 76 -13.39 -11.66 11.68
CA THR A 76 -14.80 -11.61 11.31
C THR A 76 -15.25 -10.18 10.98
N ALA A 77 -16.28 -10.06 10.13
CA ALA A 77 -16.90 -8.76 9.85
C ALA A 77 -17.44 -8.06 11.13
N SER A 78 -17.82 -8.82 12.16
CA SER A 78 -18.21 -8.26 13.46
C SER A 78 -17.02 -7.66 14.21
N LYS A 79 -15.82 -8.26 14.13
CA LYS A 79 -14.59 -7.73 14.75
C LYS A 79 -13.99 -6.56 13.99
N THR A 80 -14.31 -6.42 12.71
CA THR A 80 -13.73 -5.37 11.87
C THR A 80 -14.68 -4.21 11.61
N GLY A 81 -15.96 -4.28 11.98
CA GLY A 81 -16.92 -3.19 11.73
C GLY A 81 -17.58 -3.23 10.35
N ASN A 82 -17.77 -4.44 9.82
CA ASN A 82 -18.49 -4.74 8.58
C ASN A 82 -17.97 -3.95 7.38
N PHE A 83 -18.85 -3.49 6.48
CA PHE A 83 -18.52 -2.75 5.27
C PHE A 83 -17.72 -1.46 5.51
N SER A 84 -17.74 -0.90 6.72
CA SER A 84 -17.01 0.31 7.05
C SER A 84 -15.60 0.04 7.57
N TYR A 85 -15.24 -1.24 7.82
CA TYR A 85 -14.03 -1.62 8.55
C TYR A 85 -13.80 -0.76 9.80
N ARG A 86 -14.93 -0.36 10.40
CA ARG A 86 -15.07 0.54 11.55
C ARG A 86 -16.48 0.47 12.15
N MET A 87 -16.59 0.41 13.48
CA MET A 87 -17.88 0.62 14.18
C MET A 87 -17.97 2.02 14.78
N ALA A 88 -19.20 2.42 15.11
CA ALA A 88 -19.45 3.70 15.76
C ALA A 88 -18.89 3.76 17.18
N PRO A 89 -18.48 4.95 17.62
CA PRO A 89 -18.36 5.25 19.04
C PRO A 89 -19.58 4.68 19.80
N GLY A 90 -19.32 3.86 20.81
CA GLY A 90 -20.36 3.24 21.65
C GLY A 90 -21.05 1.99 21.10
N LEU A 91 -20.79 1.56 19.86
CA LEU A 91 -21.26 0.27 19.33
C LEU A 91 -20.32 -0.84 19.82
N ARG A 92 -20.82 -1.72 20.69
CA ARG A 92 -20.12 -2.94 21.15
C ARG A 92 -20.85 -4.17 20.61
N THR A 93 -20.10 -5.18 20.16
CA THR A 93 -20.68 -6.52 19.96
C THR A 93 -20.89 -7.15 21.35
N PRO A 94 -22.13 -7.46 21.77
CA PRO A 94 -22.43 -7.82 23.16
C PRO A 94 -21.69 -9.05 23.70
N ASN A 95 -21.15 -9.91 22.82
CA ASN A 95 -20.60 -11.22 23.16
C ASN A 95 -19.21 -11.50 22.56
N ASP A 96 -18.49 -10.48 22.08
CA ASP A 96 -17.15 -10.68 21.52
C ASP A 96 -16.07 -10.34 22.56
N PRO A 97 -15.31 -11.30 23.09
CA PRO A 97 -14.28 -11.03 24.08
C PRO A 97 -13.12 -10.17 23.53
N ASP A 98 -13.02 -10.04 22.21
CA ASP A 98 -12.00 -9.25 21.53
C ASP A 98 -12.50 -7.85 21.11
N ALA A 99 -13.71 -7.47 21.53
CA ALA A 99 -14.33 -6.19 21.20
C ALA A 99 -13.69 -5.01 21.94
N LEU A 100 -13.18 -4.02 21.18
CA LEU A 100 -12.63 -2.78 21.75
C LEU A 100 -13.70 -1.69 21.95
N PRO A 101 -13.53 -0.77 22.92
CA PRO A 101 -14.52 0.26 23.23
C PRO A 101 -14.83 1.21 22.07
N GLU A 102 -13.83 1.57 21.24
CA GLU A 102 -13.98 2.49 20.12
C GLU A 102 -12.87 2.33 19.07
N THR A 103 -12.78 1.18 18.40
CA THR A 103 -12.25 1.08 17.02
C THR A 103 -12.22 -0.37 16.59
N TYR A 104 -13.05 -0.68 15.61
CA TYR A 104 -13.04 -1.96 14.92
C TYR A 104 -12.44 -1.68 13.54
N GLY A 105 -11.73 -2.65 12.98
CA GLY A 105 -11.02 -2.49 11.71
C GLY A 105 -9.78 -3.37 11.69
N LEU A 106 -9.37 -3.82 10.51
CA LEU A 106 -8.24 -4.74 10.39
C LEU A 106 -6.95 -4.13 10.96
N GLU A 107 -6.71 -2.85 10.69
CA GLU A 107 -5.55 -2.15 11.25
C GLU A 107 -5.55 -2.12 12.79
N ALA A 108 -6.66 -1.69 13.42
CA ALA A 108 -6.79 -1.68 14.88
C ALA A 108 -6.53 -3.06 15.47
N LEU A 109 -7.18 -4.08 14.89
CA LEU A 109 -7.08 -5.45 15.33
C LEU A 109 -5.63 -5.93 15.30
N TYR A 110 -4.92 -5.66 14.21
CA TYR A 110 -3.54 -6.07 14.04
C TYR A 110 -2.56 -5.27 14.90
N VAL A 111 -2.80 -3.97 15.10
CA VAL A 111 -1.96 -3.14 15.97
C VAL A 111 -2.16 -3.51 17.44
N GLN A 112 -3.39 -3.71 17.89
CA GLN A 112 -3.69 -4.11 19.27
C GLN A 112 -3.09 -5.47 19.61
N ARG A 113 -3.11 -6.40 18.64
CA ARG A 113 -2.49 -7.72 18.79
C ARG A 113 -0.95 -7.69 18.65
N GLY A 114 -0.36 -6.53 18.33
CA GLY A 114 1.08 -6.36 18.19
C GLY A 114 1.65 -6.87 16.88
N PHE A 115 0.83 -7.18 15.88
CA PHE A 115 1.28 -7.66 14.56
C PHE A 115 1.71 -6.52 13.64
N LEU A 116 1.19 -5.32 13.84
CA LEU A 116 1.50 -4.13 13.06
C LEU A 116 1.82 -2.93 13.95
N ARG A 117 2.62 -2.01 13.41
CA ARG A 117 2.81 -0.68 14.00
C ARG A 117 1.68 0.24 13.52
N GLN A 118 1.17 1.06 14.44
CA GLN A 118 0.22 2.12 14.11
C GLN A 118 0.81 3.06 13.05
N GLY A 119 0.03 3.40 12.03
CA GLY A 119 0.48 4.33 10.99
C GLY A 119 1.55 3.75 10.05
N SER A 120 1.59 2.43 9.89
CA SER A 120 2.54 1.74 9.00
C SER A 120 2.41 2.10 7.51
N GLY A 121 1.31 2.76 7.10
CA GLY A 121 1.09 3.19 5.72
C GLY A 121 0.73 2.06 4.75
N ILE A 122 0.71 0.81 5.20
CA ILE A 122 0.41 -0.36 4.34
C ILE A 122 -1.02 -0.35 3.80
N TRP A 123 -1.93 0.42 4.43
CA TRP A 123 -3.34 0.56 4.02
C TRP A 123 -3.54 1.59 2.90
N VAL A 124 -2.46 2.23 2.44
CA VAL A 124 -2.49 3.24 1.37
C VAL A 124 -1.62 2.77 0.20
N CYS A 125 -2.27 2.58 -0.93
CA CYS A 125 -1.67 2.27 -2.22
C CYS A 125 -1.34 3.57 -2.95
N PRO A 126 -0.07 3.85 -3.28
CA PRO A 126 0.33 5.12 -3.91
C PRO A 126 -0.05 5.27 -5.38
N SER A 127 -0.57 4.24 -6.05
CA SER A 127 -1.09 4.35 -7.44
C SER A 127 -2.53 4.84 -7.51
N HIS A 128 -3.22 4.97 -6.37
CA HIS A 128 -4.58 5.50 -6.32
C HIS A 128 -4.65 7.02 -6.41
N THR A 129 -5.85 7.57 -6.66
CA THR A 129 -6.05 9.01 -6.74
C THR A 129 -5.77 9.70 -5.40
N ASP A 130 -5.36 10.97 -5.44
CA ASP A 130 -5.10 11.76 -4.23
C ASP A 130 -6.33 11.83 -3.30
N GLU A 131 -7.53 11.86 -3.90
CA GLU A 131 -8.80 11.78 -3.17
C GLU A 131 -8.92 10.48 -2.37
N GLN A 132 -8.61 9.33 -2.97
CA GLN A 132 -8.66 8.03 -2.29
C GLN A 132 -7.57 7.92 -1.21
N GLN A 133 -6.37 8.42 -1.48
CA GLN A 133 -5.29 8.44 -0.51
C GLN A 133 -5.63 9.30 0.73
N ALA A 134 -6.41 10.37 0.58
CA ALA A 134 -6.85 11.21 1.68
C ALA A 134 -7.72 10.45 2.73
N TYR A 135 -8.42 9.40 2.30
CA TYR A 135 -9.19 8.52 3.20
C TYR A 135 -8.32 7.53 3.98
N GLN A 136 -7.02 7.45 3.70
CA GLN A 136 -6.05 6.55 4.33
C GLN A 136 -6.41 5.05 4.28
N ASN A 137 -7.32 4.67 3.39
CA ASN A 137 -7.64 3.28 3.08
C ASN A 137 -8.03 3.19 1.61
N THR A 138 -7.13 2.64 0.80
CA THR A 138 -7.31 2.55 -0.66
C THR A 138 -7.68 1.14 -1.11
N TYR A 139 -7.72 0.17 -0.20
CA TYR A 139 -7.99 -1.22 -0.53
C TYR A 139 -9.44 -1.57 -0.22
N ALA A 140 -10.04 -2.39 -1.09
CA ALA A 140 -11.30 -3.04 -0.76
C ALA A 140 -11.02 -4.46 -0.29
N PHE A 141 -11.94 -4.95 0.52
CA PHE A 141 -11.82 -6.23 1.20
C PHE A 141 -13.08 -7.03 0.93
N SER A 142 -12.91 -8.32 0.70
CA SER A 142 -14.01 -9.25 0.49
C SER A 142 -14.89 -9.26 1.73
N ILE A 143 -16.17 -8.91 1.58
CA ILE A 143 -17.12 -8.70 2.69
C ILE A 143 -17.51 -10.02 3.40
N ALA A 144 -16.84 -11.12 3.05
CA ALA A 144 -17.43 -12.40 3.23
C ALA A 144 -17.26 -12.86 4.68
N THR A 145 -18.38 -13.14 5.31
CA THR A 145 -18.67 -14.31 6.16
C THR A 145 -17.72 -15.52 6.03
N VAL A 146 -16.96 -15.65 4.94
CA VAL A 146 -15.87 -16.61 4.71
C VAL A 146 -14.68 -16.37 5.68
N LEU A 147 -14.41 -15.13 6.09
CA LEU A 147 -13.42 -14.83 7.13
C LEU A 147 -13.84 -15.28 8.53
N ALA A 148 -15.11 -15.62 8.74
CA ALA A 148 -15.57 -16.19 10.00
C ALA A 148 -15.41 -17.72 10.06
N LYS A 149 -14.99 -18.37 8.97
CA LYS A 149 -14.81 -19.81 8.93
C LYS A 149 -13.38 -20.17 9.32
N ARG A 150 -13.25 -21.17 10.21
CA ARG A 150 -11.98 -21.80 10.59
C ARG A 150 -11.23 -22.43 9.41
N ASN A 151 -11.96 -22.80 8.37
CA ASN A 151 -11.40 -23.49 7.21
C ASN A 151 -12.23 -23.13 5.96
N PRO A 152 -11.98 -21.98 5.32
CA PRO A 152 -12.66 -21.65 4.08
C PRO A 152 -12.29 -22.67 2.99
N PRO A 153 -13.21 -22.97 2.04
CA PRO A 153 -12.85 -23.77 0.87
C PRO A 153 -11.68 -23.08 0.14
N ASP A 154 -10.75 -23.89 -0.37
CA ASP A 154 -9.53 -23.49 -1.09
C ASP A 154 -9.07 -22.01 -0.89
N GLN A 155 -8.13 -21.81 0.03
CA GLN A 155 -7.58 -20.49 0.35
C GLN A 155 -6.89 -19.81 -0.85
N SER A 156 -6.45 -20.61 -1.84
CA SER A 156 -5.78 -20.09 -3.04
C SER A 156 -6.76 -19.46 -4.04
N THR A 157 -8.06 -19.77 -3.97
CA THR A 157 -9.07 -19.17 -4.85
C THR A 157 -9.98 -18.18 -4.12
N THR A 158 -9.87 -18.12 -2.78
CA THR A 158 -10.66 -17.20 -1.98
C THR A 158 -10.01 -15.82 -1.91
N LEU A 159 -10.63 -14.87 -2.59
CA LEU A 159 -10.22 -13.46 -2.61
C LEU A 159 -10.43 -12.78 -1.25
N PHE A 160 -9.38 -12.11 -0.75
CA PHE A 160 -9.37 -11.38 0.51
C PHE A 160 -9.44 -9.87 0.33
N THR A 161 -8.59 -9.27 -0.51
CA THR A 161 -8.53 -7.81 -0.73
C THR A 161 -7.93 -7.46 -2.08
N TRP A 162 -8.21 -6.26 -2.59
CA TRP A 162 -7.69 -5.77 -3.87
C TRP A 162 -7.50 -4.26 -3.86
N ASP A 163 -6.65 -3.76 -4.76
CA ASP A 163 -6.08 -2.41 -4.77
C ASP A 163 -6.61 -1.49 -5.88
N ASN A 164 -7.79 -1.80 -6.45
CA ASN A 164 -8.40 -0.98 -7.49
C ASN A 164 -9.88 -0.81 -7.17
N SER A 165 -10.14 -0.23 -6.00
CA SER A 165 -11.49 -0.01 -5.51
C SER A 165 -11.82 1.48 -5.52
N ASN A 166 -12.94 1.85 -6.15
CA ASN A 166 -13.55 3.18 -5.98
C ASN A 166 -14.43 3.26 -4.73
N PHE A 167 -14.25 2.31 -3.82
CA PHE A 167 -14.91 2.34 -2.53
C PHE A 167 -14.08 3.26 -1.62
N THR A 168 -14.74 4.23 -0.98
CA THR A 168 -14.14 5.09 0.04
C THR A 168 -14.62 4.63 1.42
N PRO A 169 -14.06 3.54 1.97
CA PRO A 169 -14.33 3.18 3.36
C PRO A 169 -13.79 4.28 4.28
N GLY A 170 -14.32 4.36 5.50
CA GLY A 170 -13.67 5.18 6.51
C GLY A 170 -12.28 4.66 6.87
N ARG A 171 -11.48 5.54 7.48
CA ARG A 171 -10.15 5.17 8.03
C ARG A 171 -10.29 3.91 8.88
N SER A 172 -9.45 2.90 8.61
CA SER A 172 -9.38 1.70 9.45
C SER A 172 -8.90 2.06 10.85
N GLY A 173 -9.58 1.57 11.87
CA GLY A 173 -8.97 1.28 13.18
C GLY A 173 -8.47 2.40 14.10
N PHE A 174 -8.46 3.69 13.76
CA PHE A 174 -7.96 4.74 14.69
C PHE A 174 -8.91 5.93 14.88
N PRO A 175 -8.86 6.62 16.05
CA PRO A 175 -9.79 7.70 16.39
C PRO A 175 -9.74 8.84 15.37
N GLY A 176 -10.92 9.27 14.95
CA GLY A 176 -11.16 10.26 13.90
C GLY A 176 -12.65 10.29 13.53
N PRO A 177 -13.15 11.33 12.85
CA PRO A 177 -14.55 11.38 12.45
C PRO A 177 -14.90 10.21 11.51
N PHE A 178 -16.15 9.76 11.57
CA PHE A 178 -16.73 8.89 10.54
C PHE A 178 -16.77 9.62 9.20
N VAL A 179 -15.71 9.54 8.43
CA VAL A 179 -15.75 9.92 7.01
C VAL A 179 -15.82 8.65 6.20
N GLY A 180 -17.03 8.29 5.78
CA GLY A 180 -17.33 7.13 4.96
C GLY A 180 -18.84 7.00 4.81
N TYR A 181 -19.32 6.67 3.62
CA TYR A 181 -20.76 6.55 3.37
C TYR A 181 -21.32 5.31 4.06
N ALA A 182 -22.27 5.49 4.99
CA ALA A 182 -23.13 4.41 5.44
C ALA A 182 -24.11 4.07 4.31
N ILE A 183 -23.88 2.98 3.58
CA ILE A 183 -24.81 2.52 2.53
C ILE A 183 -26.10 2.03 3.23
N PRO A 184 -27.27 2.67 3.02
CA PRO A 184 -28.53 2.24 3.61
C PRO A 184 -28.83 0.78 3.24
N VAL A 185 -29.37 -0.01 4.17
CA VAL A 185 -29.70 -1.45 3.98
C VAL A 185 -30.41 -1.73 2.63
N PRO A 186 -31.39 -0.94 2.18
CA PRO A 186 -32.08 -1.16 0.90
C PRO A 186 -31.24 -0.79 -0.33
N LYS A 187 -30.19 0.01 -0.16
CA LYS A 187 -29.23 0.42 -1.20
C LYS A 187 -27.99 -0.47 -1.23
N ARG A 188 -27.91 -1.49 -0.36
CA ARG A 188 -26.92 -2.58 -0.42
C ARG A 188 -27.23 -3.51 -1.60
N LYS A 189 -27.24 -2.97 -2.82
CA LYS A 189 -26.84 -3.80 -3.98
C LYS A 189 -25.37 -4.11 -3.76
N ASN A 190 -24.94 -5.35 -3.99
CA ASN A 190 -23.57 -5.85 -3.79
C ASN A 190 -22.54 -4.69 -3.82
N PRO A 191 -21.78 -4.41 -2.75
CA PRO A 191 -20.73 -3.38 -2.77
C PRO A 191 -19.71 -3.58 -3.90
N HIS A 192 -19.73 -4.75 -4.54
CA HIS A 192 -18.94 -5.19 -5.68
C HIS A 192 -19.51 -4.83 -7.06
N ALA A 193 -20.63 -4.11 -7.18
CA ALA A 193 -21.27 -3.83 -8.47
C ALA A 193 -20.57 -2.74 -9.32
N GLY A 194 -19.47 -2.18 -8.82
CA GLY A 194 -18.71 -1.12 -9.51
C GLY A 194 -17.22 -1.40 -9.47
N PHE A 195 -16.76 -2.52 -10.05
CA PHE A 195 -15.39 -2.65 -10.50
C PHE A 195 -15.13 -1.57 -11.56
N ARG A 196 -14.77 -0.36 -11.13
CA ARG A 196 -14.09 0.56 -12.05
C ARG A 196 -12.63 0.18 -12.01
N LEU A 197 -12.30 -0.77 -12.87
CA LEU A 197 -10.94 -1.06 -13.26
C LEU A 197 -10.34 0.26 -13.76
N GLY A 198 -9.50 0.89 -12.94
CA GLY A 198 -8.47 1.78 -13.46
C GLY A 198 -7.79 1.06 -14.64
N SER A 199 -7.59 1.77 -15.75
CA SER A 199 -7.21 1.23 -17.07
C SER A 199 -5.86 0.50 -17.12
N ALA A 200 -5.17 0.35 -15.98
CA ALA A 200 -3.82 -0.23 -15.88
C ALA A 200 -3.77 -1.63 -15.23
N GLY A 201 -4.88 -2.16 -14.67
CA GLY A 201 -4.91 -3.45 -13.95
C GLY A 201 -5.11 -3.31 -12.43
N TYR A 202 -5.12 -4.43 -11.70
CA TYR A 202 -5.34 -4.49 -10.26
C TYR A 202 -4.66 -5.70 -9.62
N ASN A 203 -4.13 -5.53 -8.42
CA ASN A 203 -3.64 -6.61 -7.58
C ASN A 203 -4.77 -7.16 -6.70
N VAL A 204 -4.81 -8.48 -6.59
CA VAL A 204 -5.71 -9.24 -5.73
C VAL A 204 -4.87 -10.05 -4.75
N LEU A 205 -5.16 -9.91 -3.47
CA LEU A 205 -4.66 -10.79 -2.42
C LEU A 205 -5.68 -11.90 -2.15
N TYR A 206 -5.18 -13.12 -2.14
CA TYR A 206 -5.92 -14.32 -1.74
C TYR A 206 -5.67 -14.66 -0.28
N LEU A 207 -6.53 -15.51 0.29
CA LEU A 207 -6.47 -15.84 1.70
C LEU A 207 -5.15 -16.49 2.10
N ASP A 208 -4.59 -17.35 1.28
CA ASP A 208 -3.29 -18.00 1.51
C ASP A 208 -2.08 -17.03 1.52
N GLY A 209 -2.29 -15.76 1.19
CA GLY A 209 -1.28 -14.70 1.23
C GLY A 209 -0.64 -14.36 -0.10
N HIS A 210 -0.95 -15.09 -1.18
CA HIS A 210 -0.40 -14.76 -2.50
C HIS A 210 -1.14 -13.57 -3.13
N VAL A 211 -0.40 -12.80 -3.93
CA VAL A 211 -0.92 -11.64 -4.65
C VAL A 211 -0.76 -11.87 -6.13
N GLU A 212 -1.86 -11.78 -6.86
CA GLU A 212 -1.91 -11.89 -8.32
C GLU A 212 -2.33 -10.56 -8.94
N PHE A 213 -1.70 -10.22 -10.06
CA PHE A 213 -2.02 -9.01 -10.81
C PHE A 213 -2.89 -9.37 -12.01
N PHE A 214 -4.03 -8.70 -12.12
CA PHE A 214 -4.99 -8.86 -13.20
C PHE A 214 -4.99 -7.63 -14.08
N THR A 215 -4.86 -7.83 -15.38
CA THR A 215 -5.15 -6.81 -16.38
C THR A 215 -6.63 -6.82 -16.72
N ASN A 216 -7.14 -5.66 -17.12
CA ASN A 216 -8.52 -5.48 -17.58
C ASN A 216 -8.74 -6.11 -18.97
#